data_AF-A0A4P6JT95-F1
#
_entry.id   AF-A0A4P6JT95-F1
#
_cell.length_a   1.000
_cell.length_b   1.000
_cell.length_c   1.000
_cell.angle_alpha   90.00
_cell.angle_beta   90.00
_cell.angle_gamma   90.00
#
_symmetry.space_group_name_H-M   'P 1'
#
loop_
_entity.id
_entity.type
_entity.pdbx_description
1 polymer ?
#
loop_
_entity_poly.entity_id
_entity_poly.type
_entity_poly.pdbx_seq_one_letter_code
_entity_poly.pdbx_strand_id
1 'polypeptide(L)' 'MTEFGRLRINAGLTIVQLANEAGISRGTIEKIEKDKAVRAVLAARACNALSRHLSQPVTYEDLGIKVIK' A
#
# COMPACT_ATOMS: atom_id res chain seq x y z
N MET A 1 -7.63 11.29 -1.61
CA MET A 1 -7.18 9.96 -2.05
C MET A 1 -5.66 10.00 -2.13
N THR A 2 -4.95 9.09 -1.46
CA THR A 2 -3.48 9.06 -1.47
C THR A 2 -2.92 8.51 -2.78
N GLU A 3 -1.64 8.76 -3.04
CA GLU A 3 -0.98 8.25 -4.24
C GLU A 3 -0.96 6.72 -4.28
N PHE A 4 -0.75 6.08 -3.13
CA PHE A 4 -0.91 4.64 -2.97
C PHE A 4 -2.29 4.14 -3.43
N GLY A 5 -3.37 4.83 -3.04
CA GLY A 5 -4.73 4.46 -3.44
C GLY A 5 -4.97 4.60 -4.94
N ARG A 6 -4.42 5.65 -5.56
CA ARG A 6 -4.46 5.84 -7.03
C ARG A 6 -3.76 4.71 -7.76
N LEU A 7 -2.54 4.38 -7.35
CA LEU A 7 -1.76 3.31 -7.96
C LEU A 7 -2.45 1.95 -7.82
N ARG A 8 -3.05 1.65 -6.67
CA ARG A 8 -3.84 0.42 -6.50
C ARG A 8 -5.02 0.36 -7.47
N ILE A 9 -5.77 1.45 -7.62
CA ILE A 9 -6.92 1.52 -8.53
C ILE A 9 -6.45 1.38 -9.98
N ASN A 10 -5.35 2.03 -10.36
CA ASN A 10 -4.77 1.94 -11.70
C ASN A 10 -4.24 0.53 -12.00
N ALA A 11 -3.74 -0.18 -10.99
CA ALA A 11 -3.36 -1.59 -11.07
C ALA A 11 -4.57 -2.55 -11.10
N GLY A 12 -5.81 -2.04 -11.03
CA GLY A 12 -7.03 -2.85 -11.08
C GLY A 12 -7.27 -3.70 -9.82
N LEU A 13 -6.56 -3.43 -8.72
CA LEU A 13 -6.63 -4.22 -7.50
C LEU A 13 -7.70 -3.70 -6.55
N THR A 14 -8.46 -4.59 -5.94
CA THR A 14 -9.26 -4.27 -4.75
C THR A 14 -8.38 -4.19 -3.50
N ILE A 15 -8.88 -3.53 -2.44
CA ILE A 15 -8.21 -3.48 -1.13
C ILE A 15 -7.98 -4.90 -0.59
N VAL A 16 -8.95 -5.82 -0.78
CA VAL A 16 -8.88 -7.19 -0.28
C VAL A 16 -7.81 -8.01 -1.02
N GLN A 17 -7.75 -7.90 -2.35
CA GLN A 17 -6.71 -8.59 -3.14
C GLN A 17 -5.32 -8.13 -2.72
N LEU A 18 -5.09 -6.81 -2.66
CA LEU A 18 -3.78 -6.28 -2.27
C LEU A 18 -3.41 -6.67 -0.83
N ALA A 19 -4.37 -6.66 0.10
CA ALA A 19 -4.15 -7.08 1.48
C ALA A 19 -3.73 -8.56 1.56
N ASN A 20 -4.41 -9.44 0.82
CA ASN A 20 -4.09 -10.86 0.75
C ASN A 20 -2.70 -11.09 0.16
N GLU A 21 -2.37 -10.44 -0.95
CA GLU A 21 -1.06 -10.55 -1.60
C GLU A 21 0.10 -10.01 -0.75
N ALA A 22 -0.15 -8.94 0.00
CA ALA A 22 0.81 -8.36 0.94
C ALA A 22 0.91 -9.16 2.25
N GLY A 23 0.00 -10.10 2.51
CA GLY A 23 -0.07 -10.84 3.77
C GLY A 23 -0.32 -9.91 4.97
N ILE A 24 -1.17 -8.90 4.81
CA ILE A 24 -1.55 -7.94 5.86
C ILE A 24 -3.07 -7.78 5.93
N SER A 25 -3.58 -7.15 6.98
CA SER A 25 -5.02 -6.96 7.13
C SER A 25 -5.56 -5.89 6.17
N ARG A 26 -6.81 -6.06 5.70
CA ARG A 26 -7.56 -5.06 4.92
C ARG A 26 -7.53 -3.67 5.58
N GLY A 27 -7.72 -3.63 6.90
CA GLY A 27 -7.69 -2.39 7.67
C GLY A 27 -6.35 -1.66 7.63
N THR A 28 -5.25 -2.36 7.34
CA THR A 28 -3.94 -1.74 7.14
C THR A 28 -3.87 -0.96 5.82
N ILE A 29 -4.36 -1.57 4.73
CA ILE A 29 -4.48 -0.88 3.43
C ILE A 29 -5.40 0.35 3.55
N GLU A 30 -6.54 0.21 4.23
CA GLU A 30 -7.44 1.35 4.46
C GLU A 30 -6.81 2.48 5.28
N LYS A 31 -5.95 2.14 6.25
CA LYS A 31 -5.18 3.15 7.01
C LYS A 31 -4.24 3.91 6.09
N ILE A 32 -3.50 3.21 5.23
CA ILE A 32 -2.60 3.81 4.24
C ILE A 32 -3.38 4.75 3.31
N GLU A 33 -4.53 4.33 2.80
CA GLU A 33 -5.36 5.16 1.89
C GLU A 33 -6.03 6.36 2.56
N LYS A 34 -6.21 6.31 3.88
CA LYS A 34 -6.73 7.39 4.71
C LYS A 34 -5.62 8.26 5.32
N ASP A 35 -4.39 8.12 4.85
CA ASP A 35 -3.22 8.87 5.33
C ASP A 35 -2.99 8.73 6.85
N LYS A 36 -3.33 7.54 7.40
CA LYS A 36 -3.09 7.18 8.79
C LYS A 36 -1.78 6.42 8.90
N ALA A 37 -1.04 6.71 9.96
CA ALA A 37 0.24 6.05 10.18
C ALA A 37 0.09 4.53 10.42
N VAL A 38 0.95 3.75 9.78
CA VAL A 38 1.04 2.29 9.94
C VAL A 38 2.47 1.89 10.27
N ARG A 39 2.69 0.66 10.75
CA ARG A 39 4.06 0.18 10.98
C ARG A 39 4.84 0.14 9.66
N ALA A 40 6.09 0.59 9.67
CA ALA A 40 6.93 0.64 8.46
C ALA A 40 6.99 -0.72 7.73
N VAL A 41 7.11 -1.82 8.47
CA VAL A 41 7.11 -3.19 7.91
C VAL A 41 5.83 -3.50 7.13
N LEU A 42 4.68 -3.00 7.59
CA LEU A 42 3.39 -3.22 6.92
C LEU A 42 3.25 -2.35 5.68
N ALA A 43 3.71 -1.09 5.73
CA ALA A 43 3.76 -0.22 4.56
C ALA A 43 4.66 -0.83 3.47
N ALA A 44 5.86 -1.30 3.84
CA ALA A 44 6.78 -1.98 2.94
C ALA A 44 6.15 -3.21 2.28
N ARG A 45 5.45 -4.06 3.04
CA ARG A 45 4.74 -5.22 2.48
C ARG A 45 3.67 -4.81 1.47
N ALA A 46 2.89 -3.77 1.78
CA ALA A 46 1.86 -3.25 0.88
C ALA A 46 2.47 -2.73 -0.43
N CYS A 47 3.53 -1.94 -0.35
CA CYS A 47 4.23 -1.39 -1.52
C CYS A 47 4.93 -2.47 -2.35
N ASN A 48 5.53 -3.47 -1.70
CA ASN A 48 6.14 -4.62 -2.40
C ASN A 48 5.10 -5.45 -3.16
N ALA A 49 3.92 -5.68 -2.58
CA ALA A 49 2.83 -6.35 -3.29
C ALA A 49 2.32 -5.50 -4.46
N LEU A 50 2.10 -4.20 -4.24
CA LEU A 50 1.64 -3.29 -5.28
C LEU A 50 2.64 -3.19 -6.45
N SER A 51 3.94 -3.16 -6.14
CA SER A 51 5.03 -3.11 -7.13
C SER A 51 4.99 -4.27 -8.14
N ARG A 52 4.44 -5.43 -7.77
CA ARG A 52 4.31 -6.58 -8.69
C ARG A 52 3.32 -6.34 -9.82
N HIS A 53 2.42 -5.37 -9.66
CA HIS A 53 1.40 -5.00 -10.63
C HIS A 53 1.71 -3.68 -11.34
N LEU A 54 2.83 -3.05 -11.00
CA LEU A 54 3.29 -1.82 -11.61
C LEU A 54 4.54 -2.11 -12.47
N SER A 55 4.77 -1.27 -13.48
CA SER A 55 5.98 -1.36 -14.31
C SER A 55 7.25 -0.95 -13.57
N GLN A 56 7.12 -0.35 -12.38
CA GLN A 56 8.23 0.14 -11.58
C GLN A 56 7.99 -0.19 -10.09
N PRO A 57 9.07 -0.51 -9.35
CA PRO A 57 8.97 -0.69 -7.91
C PRO A 57 8.61 0.64 -7.25
N VAL A 58 7.77 0.58 -6.22
CA VAL A 58 7.38 1.73 -5.40
C VAL A 58 7.69 1.44 -3.93
N THR A 59 8.19 2.45 -3.23
CA THR A 59 8.44 2.37 -1.79
C THR A 59 7.42 3.20 -1.01
N TYR A 60 7.34 3.00 0.31
CA TYR A 60 6.43 3.79 1.13
C TYR A 60 6.93 5.23 1.31
N GLU A 61 8.24 5.45 1.14
CA GLU A 61 8.88 6.75 1.08
C GLU A 61 8.48 7.52 -0.20
N ASP A 62 8.55 6.88 -1.37
CA ASP A 62 8.17 7.49 -2.65
C ASP A 62 6.70 7.93 -2.66
N LEU A 63 5.84 7.14 -2.00
CA LEU A 63 4.41 7.35 -1.93
C LEU A 63 3.97 8.24 -0.76
N GLY A 64 4.91 8.74 0.05
CA GLY A 64 4.64 9.61 1.18
C GLY A 64 3.79 8.98 2.28
N ILE A 65 3.85 7.66 2.45
CA ILE A 65 3.03 6.94 3.44
C ILE A 65 3.58 7.22 4.84
N LYS A 66 2.71 7.70 5.73
CA LYS A 66 3.06 7.91 7.14
C LYS A 66 3.35 6.57 7.82
N VAL A 67 4.52 6.48 8.46
CA VAL A 67 4.92 5.29 9.21
C VAL A 67 5.20 5.60 10.68
N ILE A 68 4.82 4.65 11.54
CA ILE A 68 5.31 4.57 12.92
C ILE A 68 6.45 3.55 12.98
N LYS A 69 7.53 3.91 13.67
CA LYS A 69 8.66 3.02 13.94
C LYS A 69 8.25 1.94 14.93
#